data_AF-A0A1H9Z7S7-F1
#
_entry.id   AF-A0A1H9Z7S7-F1
#
_cell.length_a   1.000
_cell.length_b   1.000
_cell.length_c   1.000
_cell.angle_alpha   90.00
_cell.angle_beta   90.00
_cell.angle_gamma   90.00
#
_symmetry.space_group_name_H-M   'P 1'
#
loop_
_entity.id
_entity.type
_entity.pdbx_description
1 polymer ?
#
loop_
_entity_poly.entity_id
_entity_poly.type
_entity_poly.pdbx_seq_one_letter_code
_entity_poly.pdbx_strand_id
1 'polypeptide(L)' 'MEREDIRKFIEEQTLIKIESDKELLFTSGKIGQEFFTYLIIMLEDYFGIAFPDPVLEIENFDSVEKMVKMAKSI' A
#
# COMPACT_ATOMS: atom_id res chain seq x y z
N MET A 1 7.22 1.36 10.94
CA MET A 1 5.85 1.16 10.45
C MET A 1 5.48 -0.29 10.58
N GLU A 2 4.41 -0.58 11.31
CA GLU A 2 3.93 -1.94 11.54
C GLU A 2 2.86 -2.35 10.52
N ARG A 3 2.68 -3.66 10.34
CA ARG A 3 1.69 -4.21 9.39
C ARG A 3 0.27 -3.76 9.70
N GLU A 4 -0.06 -3.68 10.99
CA GLU A 4 -1.38 -3.27 11.45
C GLU A 4 -1.69 -1.82 11.08
N ASP A 5 -0.70 -0.93 11.11
CA ASP A 5 -0.86 0.49 10.76
C ASP A 5 -1.21 0.65 9.28
N ILE A 6 -0.44 0.02 8.39
CA ILE A 6 -0.70 0.07 6.94
C ILE A 6 -2.05 -0.56 6.60
N ARG A 7 -2.36 -1.70 7.20
CA ARG A 7 -3.63 -2.38 6.94
C ARG A 7 -4.80 -1.48 7.28
N LYS A 8 -4.86 -0.98 8.53
CA LYS A 8 -5.94 -0.09 8.99
C LYS A 8 -6.07 1.14 8.10
N PHE A 9 -4.93 1.75 7.77
CA PHE A 9 -4.90 2.90 6.89
C PHE A 9 -5.56 2.60 5.52
N ILE A 10 -5.18 1.51 4.85
CA ILE A 10 -5.78 1.16 3.55
C ILE A 10 -7.27 0.86 3.70
N GLU A 11 -7.67 0.11 4.72
CA GLU A 11 -9.08 -0.20 4.98
C GLU A 11 -9.90 1.08 5.20
N GLU A 12 -9.35 2.06 5.93
CA GLU A 12 -9.99 3.36 6.16
C GLU A 12 -10.09 4.21 4.89
N GLN A 13 -9.04 4.25 4.06
CA GLN A 13 -9.02 5.09 2.85
C GLN A 13 -9.83 4.50 1.69
N THR A 14 -9.99 3.17 1.63
CA THR A 14 -10.63 2.48 0.50
C THR A 14 -11.99 1.87 0.85
N LEU A 15 -12.34 1.83 2.14
CA LEU A 15 -13.55 1.17 2.67
C LEU A 15 -13.63 -0.33 2.32
N ILE A 16 -12.49 -0.95 1.99
CA ILE A 16 -12.38 -2.40 1.80
C ILE A 16 -11.94 -3.05 3.11
N LYS A 17 -12.25 -4.34 3.26
CA LYS A 17 -11.69 -5.16 4.34
C LYS A 17 -10.53 -6.01 3.82
N ILE A 18 -9.39 -6.00 4.48
CA ILE A 18 -8.19 -6.80 4.15
C ILE A 18 -8.15 -8.02 5.09
N GLU A 19 -8.39 -9.19 4.51
CA GLU A 19 -8.41 -10.48 5.20
C GLU A 19 -6.98 -10.99 5.50
N SER A 20 -5.99 -10.63 4.68
CA SER A 20 -4.61 -11.13 4.82
C SER A 20 -3.57 -10.14 4.32
N ASP A 21 -2.44 -9.99 5.02
CA ASP A 21 -1.34 -9.10 4.58
C ASP A 21 -0.70 -9.53 3.24
N LYS A 22 -0.97 -10.77 2.81
CA LYS A 22 -0.46 -11.37 1.58
C LYS A 22 -1.44 -11.32 0.42
N GLU A 23 -2.69 -10.91 0.66
CA GLU A 23 -3.65 -10.84 -0.43
C GLU A 23 -3.22 -9.75 -1.42
N LEU A 24 -3.46 -10.02 -2.71
CA LEU A 24 -3.23 -9.04 -3.76
C LEU A 24 -4.38 -8.04 -3.74
N LEU A 25 -4.10 -6.75 -3.76
CA LEU A 25 -5.09 -5.69 -3.65
C LEU A 25 -5.45 -5.12 -5.02
N PHE A 26 -4.46 -4.83 -5.85
CA PHE A 26 -4.64 -4.28 -7.19
C PHE A 26 -4.77 -5.37 -8.24
N THR A 27 -3.90 -6.38 -8.23
CA THR A 27 -3.93 -7.46 -9.23
C THR A 27 -5.20 -8.31 -9.12
N SER A 28 -5.79 -8.42 -7.92
CA SER A 28 -7.06 -9.10 -7.71
C SER A 28 -8.29 -8.26 -8.11
N GLY A 29 -8.11 -6.96 -8.40
CA GLY A 29 -9.19 -6.01 -8.67
C GLY A 29 -9.94 -5.54 -7.42
N LYS A 30 -9.45 -5.83 -6.21
CA LYS A 30 -10.05 -5.38 -4.95
C LYS A 30 -9.93 -3.85 -4.76
N ILE A 31 -8.85 -3.29 -5.30
CA ILE A 31 -8.63 -1.86 -5.49
C ILE A 31 -8.34 -1.66 -6.99
N GLY A 32 -8.95 -0.62 -7.59
CA GLY A 32 -8.65 -0.24 -8.98
C GLY A 32 -7.20 0.17 -9.16
N GLN A 33 -6.55 -0.24 -10.24
CA GLN A 33 -5.15 0.09 -10.52
C GLN A 33 -4.94 1.60 -10.68
N GLU A 34 -5.96 2.32 -11.15
CA GLU A 34 -5.99 3.77 -11.25
C GLU A 34 -5.82 4.48 -9.90
N PHE A 35 -6.09 3.81 -8.78
CA PHE A 35 -5.91 4.34 -7.43
C PHE A 35 -4.47 4.26 -6.94
N PHE A 36 -3.59 3.53 -7.63
CA PHE A 36 -2.24 3.24 -7.17
C PHE A 36 -1.45 4.50 -6.82
N THR A 37 -1.35 5.47 -7.74
CA THR A 37 -0.61 6.71 -7.51
C THR A 37 -1.18 7.50 -6.33
N TYR A 38 -2.50 7.54 -6.18
CA TYR A 38 -3.13 8.22 -5.06
C TYR A 38 -2.80 7.53 -3.73
N LEU A 39 -2.82 6.19 -3.68
CA LEU A 39 -2.40 5.45 -2.50
C LEU A 39 -0.96 5.75 -2.10
N ILE A 40 -0.02 5.81 -3.06
CA ILE A 40 1.38 6.14 -2.78
C ILE A 40 1.48 7.51 -2.11
N ILE A 41 0.84 8.53 -2.69
CA ILE A 41 0.84 9.89 -2.13
C ILE A 41 0.29 9.90 -0.71
N MET A 42 -0.82 9.19 -0.45
CA MET A 42 -1.39 9.15 0.90
C MET A 42 -0.49 8.41 1.89
N LEU A 43 0.19 7.33 1.48
CA LEU A 43 1.15 6.63 2.34
C LEU A 43 2.35 7.52 2.69
N GLU A 44 2.88 8.24 1.71
CA GLU A 44 3.98 9.18 1.91
C GLU A 44 3.61 10.30 2.89
N ASP A 45 2.44 10.92 2.68
CA ASP A 45 1.93 12.00 3.54
C ASP A 45 1.64 11.51 4.95
N TYR A 46 0.94 10.38 5.10
CA TYR A 46 0.53 9.87 6.40
C TYR A 46 1.71 9.39 7.25
N PHE A 47 2.71 8.74 6.64
CA PHE A 47 3.85 8.18 7.36
C PHE A 47 5.10 9.07 7.33
N GLY A 48 5.08 10.19 6.61
CA GLY A 48 6.22 11.10 6.49
C GLY A 48 7.43 10.48 5.78
N ILE A 49 7.17 9.64 4.77
CA ILE A 49 8.20 8.95 3.97
C ILE A 49 8.13 9.37 2.50
N ALA A 50 9.17 9.05 1.74
CA ALA A 50 9.18 9.23 0.29
C ALA A 50 9.73 7.98 -0.38
N PHE A 51 8.95 7.36 -1.26
CA PHE A 51 9.35 6.22 -2.06
C PHE A 51 10.11 6.70 -3.31
N PRO A 52 11.27 6.12 -3.64
CA PRO A 52 11.97 6.47 -4.88
C PRO A 52 11.15 6.11 -6.13
N ASP A 53 11.10 6.99 -7.13
CA ASP A 53 10.37 6.75 -8.40
C ASP A 53 10.62 5.36 -9.03
N PRO A 54 11.86 4.81 -9.06
CA PRO A 54 12.12 3.51 -9.70
C PRO A 54 11.41 2.33 -9.04
N VAL A 55 10.89 2.49 -7.82
CA VAL A 55 10.20 1.41 -7.11
C VAL A 55 8.68 1.52 -7.17
N LEU A 56 8.14 2.61 -7.72
CA LEU A 56 6.70 2.91 -7.81
C LEU A 56 6.00 2.07 -8.89
N GLU A 57 5.96 0.77 -8.66
CA GLU A 57 5.26 -0.22 -9.50
C GLU A 57 4.25 -1.00 -8.65
N ILE A 58 3.08 -1.31 -9.21
CA ILE A 58 1.99 -1.98 -8.47
C ILE A 58 2.50 -3.26 -7.80
N GLU A 59 3.34 -4.01 -8.48
CA GLU A 59 3.92 -5.28 -8.04
C GLU A 59 4.68 -5.14 -6.72
N ASN A 60 5.23 -3.96 -6.43
CA ASN A 60 5.96 -3.66 -5.19
C ASN A 60 5.05 -3.22 -4.04
N PHE A 61 3.78 -2.90 -4.31
CA PHE A 61 2.81 -2.42 -3.33
C PHE A 61 1.50 -3.23 -3.32
N ASP A 62 1.45 -4.36 -4.03
CA ASP A 62 0.20 -5.10 -4.24
C ASP A 62 -0.37 -5.78 -2.97
N SER A 63 0.35 -5.76 -1.85
CA SER A 63 -0.13 -6.28 -0.59
C SER A 63 0.43 -5.49 0.58
N VAL A 64 -0.25 -5.53 1.74
CA VAL A 64 0.23 -4.89 2.97
C VAL A 64 1.65 -5.34 3.32
N GLU A 65 1.95 -6.64 3.20
CA GLU A 65 3.28 -7.18 3.44
C GLU A 65 4.34 -6.51 2.57
N LYS A 66 4.05 -6.32 1.27
CA LYS A 66 4.96 -5.66 0.34
C LYS A 66 5.12 -4.18 0.68
N MET A 67 4.04 -3.46 0.95
CA MET A 67 4.11 -2.05 1.36
C MET A 67 4.97 -1.85 2.61
N VAL A 68 4.81 -2.69 3.64
CA VAL A 68 5.67 -2.65 4.84
C VAL A 68 7.13 -2.89 4.48
N LYS A 69 7.40 -3.84 3.57
CA LYS A 69 8.76 -4.13 3.12
C LYS A 69 9.37 -2.92 2.40
N MET A 70 8.62 -2.26 1.51
CA MET A 70 9.09 -1.07 0.81
C MET A 70 9.43 0.03 1.80
N ALA A 71 8.55 0.31 2.75
CA ALA A 71 8.80 1.36 3.72
C ALA A 71 9.93 1.07 4.72
N LYS A 72 10.27 -0.21 4.95
CA LYS A 72 11.44 -0.60 5.75
C LYS A 72 12.75 -0.58 4.95
N SER A 73 12.67 -0.49 3.63
CA SER A 73 13.83 -0.42 2.74
C SER A 73 14.29 1.00 2.42
N ILE A 74 13.56 1.99 2.93
CA ILE A 74 13.87 3.42 2.89
C ILE A 74 14.47 3.81 4.24
#